data_AF-A0A7Z9TAX7-F1
#
_entry.id   AF-A0A7Z9TAX7-F1
#
_cell.length_a   1.000
_cell.length_b   1.000
_cell.length_c   1.000
_cell.angle_alpha   90.00
_cell.angle_beta   90.00
_cell.angle_gamma   90.00
#
_symmetry.space_group_name_H-M   'P 1'
#
loop_
_entity.id
_entity.type
_entity.pdbx_description
1 polymer ?
#
loop_
_entity_poly.entity_id
_entity_poly.type
_entity_poly.pdbx_seq_one_letter_code
_entity_poly.pdbx_strand_id
1 'polypeptide(L)'
;MSLIVMFYRKKYCRDISVALFAFMLVVPLSVIAQPADSVVLAPFVNVSQQSSDDWIGPGILETVSNALQQRGLTVTVVGASLTTDESALTASRAVSADWLVRGTYQRVGDAIRIT
;
A
#
# COMPACT_ATOMS: atom_id res chain seq x y z
N MET A 1 10.58 -36.67 -6.91
CA MET A 1 11.45 -37.28 -5.89
C MET A 1 12.88 -37.16 -6.36
N SER A 2 13.77 -36.71 -5.48
CA SER A 2 15.20 -36.42 -5.66
C SER A 2 15.59 -35.38 -6.71
N LEU A 3 16.14 -34.25 -6.25
CA LEU A 3 17.59 -34.05 -6.42
C LEU A 3 18.16 -33.04 -5.42
N ILE A 4 19.24 -33.46 -4.77
CA ILE A 4 20.23 -32.66 -4.04
C ILE A 4 21.12 -31.93 -5.05
N VAL A 5 21.42 -30.65 -4.82
CA VAL A 5 22.62 -29.96 -5.36
C VAL A 5 22.99 -28.89 -4.32
N MET A 6 24.24 -28.57 -3.97
CA MET A 6 25.50 -28.46 -4.71
C MET A 6 26.63 -28.38 -3.65
N PHE A 7 27.92 -28.56 -3.93
CA PHE A 7 28.80 -27.50 -4.42
C PHE A 7 30.22 -28.06 -4.66
N TYR A 8 30.85 -27.67 -5.76
CA TYR A 8 32.30 -27.81 -5.92
C TYR A 8 32.90 -26.48 -6.38
N ARG A 9 33.87 -25.96 -5.61
CA ARG A 9 34.59 -24.71 -5.88
C ARG A 9 35.71 -24.94 -6.90
N LYS A 10 35.84 -24.02 -7.85
CA LYS A 10 36.80 -24.05 -8.95
C LYS A 10 38.13 -23.38 -8.59
N LYS A 11 39.26 -24.03 -8.87
CA LYS A 11 40.51 -23.39 -9.31
C LYS A 11 41.53 -24.43 -9.80
N TYR A 12 41.75 -24.54 -11.11
CA TYR A 12 43.03 -24.23 -11.78
C TYR A 12 43.08 -24.72 -13.24
N CYS A 13 43.65 -23.83 -14.06
CA CYS A 13 44.47 -24.01 -15.28
C CYS A 13 44.05 -24.85 -16.49
N ARG A 14 44.17 -24.16 -17.64
CA ARG A 14 44.63 -24.57 -18.98
C ARG A 14 43.73 -25.45 -19.86
N ASP A 15 43.49 -24.89 -21.04
CA ASP A 15 43.27 -25.52 -22.36
C ASP A 15 42.24 -26.65 -22.42
N ILE A 16 41.09 -26.43 -23.07
CA ILE A 16 40.40 -27.40 -23.95
C ILE A 16 39.17 -26.70 -24.58
N SER A 17 39.17 -26.71 -25.90
CA SER A 17 38.08 -26.32 -26.79
C SER A 17 36.84 -27.21 -26.63
N VAL A 18 35.68 -26.63 -26.93
CA VAL A 18 34.37 -27.27 -27.21
C VAL A 18 33.65 -27.90 -26.01
N ALA A 19 32.57 -27.25 -25.58
CA ALA A 19 31.26 -27.91 -25.46
C ALA A 19 30.16 -26.87 -25.16
N LEU A 20 29.28 -26.74 -26.14
CA LEU A 20 27.95 -26.14 -26.10
C LEU A 20 27.15 -26.62 -24.87
N PHE A 21 26.73 -25.71 -23.99
CA PHE A 21 25.62 -25.98 -23.06
C PHE A 21 24.83 -24.69 -22.84
N ALA A 22 23.77 -24.55 -23.63
CA ALA A 22 22.71 -23.57 -23.43
C ALA A 22 21.99 -23.92 -22.12
N PHE A 23 22.34 -23.26 -21.02
CA PHE A 23 21.59 -23.35 -19.77
C PHE A 23 20.49 -22.28 -19.81
N MET A 24 19.38 -22.62 -20.48
CA MET A 24 18.16 -21.82 -20.51
C MET A 24 17.55 -21.85 -19.11
N LEU A 25 17.93 -20.86 -18.30
CA LEU A 25 17.45 -20.70 -16.93
C LEU A 25 15.99 -20.24 -17.01
N VAL A 26 15.07 -21.20 -16.87
CA VAL A 26 13.69 -20.89 -16.50
C VAL A 26 13.76 -20.32 -15.09
N VAL A 27 13.95 -19.01 -15.00
CA VAL A 27 13.73 -18.27 -13.77
C VAL A 27 12.24 -18.47 -13.45
N PRO A 28 11.85 -19.18 -12.38
CA PRO A 28 10.49 -19.01 -11.92
C PRO A 28 10.37 -17.51 -11.63
N LEU A 29 9.38 -16.84 -12.23
CA LEU A 29 8.99 -15.51 -11.78
C LEU A 29 8.57 -15.67 -10.32
N SER A 30 9.53 -15.63 -9.41
CA SER A 30 9.26 -15.23 -8.05
C SER A 30 8.76 -13.81 -8.21
N VAL A 31 7.44 -13.67 -8.23
CA VAL A 31 6.82 -12.39 -7.92
C VAL A 31 7.37 -12.06 -6.55
N ILE A 32 8.44 -11.26 -6.52
CA ILE A 32 8.82 -10.54 -5.33
C ILE A 32 7.58 -9.70 -5.09
N ALA A 33 6.77 -10.08 -4.09
CA ALA A 33 5.66 -9.25 -3.66
C ALA A 33 6.31 -7.89 -3.34
N GLN A 34 6.09 -6.92 -4.21
CA GLN A 34 6.49 -5.56 -3.89
C GLN A 34 5.77 -5.24 -2.59
N PRO A 35 6.45 -4.71 -1.56
CA PRO A 35 5.76 -4.24 -0.38
C PRO A 35 4.67 -3.29 -0.88
N ALA A 36 3.42 -3.67 -0.64
CA ALA A 36 2.29 -2.85 -1.06
C ALA A 36 2.39 -1.54 -0.28
N ASP A 37 2.53 -0.42 -1.00
CA ASP A 37 2.58 0.90 -0.38
C ASP A 37 1.43 1.01 0.63
N SER A 38 1.79 1.41 1.85
CA SER A 38 0.88 1.47 2.98
C SER A 38 0.27 2.87 3.08
N VAL A 39 -1.05 2.92 3.22
CA VAL A 39 -1.81 4.17 3.29
C VAL A 39 -2.61 4.17 4.58
N VAL A 40 -2.43 5.21 5.38
CA VAL A 40 -3.32 5.50 6.49
C VAL A 40 -4.42 6.44 6.02
N LEU A 41 -5.66 6.07 6.33
CA LEU A 41 -6.83 6.85 5.97
C LEU A 41 -7.51 7.37 7.24
N ALA A 42 -7.52 8.68 7.40
CA ALA A 42 -8.16 9.36 8.52
C ALA A 42 -9.61 9.75 8.18
N PRO A 43 -10.49 9.91 9.19
CA PRO A 43 -11.85 10.39 8.99
C PRO A 43 -11.91 11.71 8.22
N PHE A 44 -12.85 11.80 7.29
CA PHE A 44 -13.17 13.06 6.62
C PHE A 44 -14.02 13.93 7.55
N VAL A 45 -13.63 15.19 7.74
CA VAL A 45 -14.26 16.08 8.74
C VAL A 45 -15.35 16.95 8.10
N ASN A 46 -16.53 16.97 8.73
CA ASN A 46 -17.64 17.84 8.32
C ASN A 46 -17.37 19.30 8.73
N VAL A 47 -16.99 20.14 7.77
CA VAL A 47 -16.75 21.58 8.00
C VAL A 47 -18.06 22.37 8.06
N SER A 48 -19.15 21.82 7.50
CA SER A 48 -20.48 22.43 7.54
C SER A 48 -21.08 22.48 8.95
N GLN A 49 -20.60 21.62 9.87
CA GLN A 49 -21.11 21.45 11.24
C GLN A 49 -22.62 21.12 11.30
N GLN A 50 -23.18 20.60 10.21
CA GLN A 50 -24.55 20.13 10.13
C GLN A 50 -24.57 18.63 10.40
N SER A 51 -25.08 18.22 11.55
CA SER A 51 -25.08 16.81 11.95
C SER A 51 -25.89 15.91 11.02
N SER A 52 -26.84 16.47 10.27
CA SER A 52 -27.57 15.76 9.21
C SER A 52 -26.67 15.29 8.06
N ASP A 53 -25.46 15.81 7.95
CA ASP A 53 -24.46 15.45 6.93
C ASP A 53 -23.32 14.57 7.50
N ASP A 54 -23.33 14.22 8.79
CA ASP A 54 -22.25 13.44 9.41
C ASP A 54 -22.12 12.02 8.84
N TRP A 55 -23.18 11.49 8.23
CA TRP A 55 -23.18 10.20 7.55
C TRP A 55 -22.31 10.18 6.27
N ILE A 56 -22.01 11.34 5.69
CA ILE A 56 -21.23 11.45 4.45
C ILE A 56 -19.77 11.06 4.71
N GLY A 57 -19.18 11.47 5.83
CA GLY A 57 -17.79 11.19 6.19
C GLY A 57 -17.44 9.69 6.18
N PRO A 58 -18.19 8.84 6.91
CA PRO A 58 -18.02 7.38 6.87
C PRO A 58 -18.17 6.79 5.46
N GLY A 59 -19.12 7.29 4.65
CA GLY A 59 -19.31 6.81 3.28
C GLY A 59 -18.12 7.14 2.35
N ILE A 60 -17.54 8.34 2.48
CA ILE A 60 -16.31 8.70 1.76
C ILE A 60 -15.16 7.78 2.21
N LEU A 61 -15.01 7.60 3.54
CA LEU A 61 -13.94 6.80 4.12
C LEU A 61 -13.96 5.35 3.60
N GLU A 62 -15.13 4.72 3.61
CA GLU A 62 -15.33 3.36 3.09
C GLU A 62 -15.03 3.29 1.59
N THR A 63 -15.56 4.22 0.81
CA THR A 63 -15.39 4.23 -0.65
C THR A 63 -13.93 4.39 -1.04
N VAL A 64 -13.21 5.32 -0.40
CA VAL A 64 -11.78 5.55 -0.65
C VAL A 64 -10.94 4.35 -0.19
N SER A 65 -11.22 3.80 0.99
CA SER A 65 -10.53 2.60 1.49
C SER A 65 -10.64 1.44 0.48
N ASN A 66 -11.86 1.14 0.03
CA ASN A 66 -12.11 0.08 -0.93
C ASN A 66 -11.41 0.33 -2.27
N ALA A 67 -11.44 1.57 -2.77
CA ALA A 67 -10.80 1.94 -4.03
C ALA A 67 -9.27 1.79 -3.96
N LEU A 68 -8.65 2.13 -2.84
CA LEU A 68 -7.20 1.98 -2.63
C LEU A 68 -6.79 0.51 -2.49
N GLN A 69 -7.55 -0.27 -1.71
CA GLN A 69 -7.32 -1.71 -1.57
C GLN A 69 -7.43 -2.45 -2.92
N GLN A 70 -8.40 -2.09 -3.76
CA GLN A 70 -8.56 -2.65 -5.10
C GLN A 70 -7.38 -2.35 -6.03
N ARG A 71 -6.61 -1.29 -5.75
CA ARG A 71 -5.36 -0.96 -6.46
C ARG A 71 -4.12 -1.65 -5.87
N GLY A 72 -4.31 -2.50 -4.87
CA GLY A 72 -3.23 -3.28 -4.25
C GLY A 72 -2.51 -2.56 -3.11
N LEU A 73 -3.07 -1.48 -2.57
CA LEU A 73 -2.49 -0.74 -1.44
C LEU A 73 -2.93 -1.36 -0.11
N THR A 74 -2.03 -1.34 0.89
CA THR A 74 -2.38 -1.75 2.25
C THR A 74 -3.00 -0.56 2.99
N VAL A 75 -4.31 -0.59 3.23
CA VAL A 75 -5.02 0.52 3.89
C VAL A 75 -5.24 0.27 5.37
N THR A 76 -4.83 1.23 6.20
CA THR A 76 -5.13 1.26 7.64
C THR A 76 -6.05 2.44 7.93
N VAL A 77 -7.29 2.16 8.34
CA VAL A 77 -8.23 3.20 8.78
C VAL A 77 -7.99 3.53 10.25
N VAL A 78 -7.80 4.81 10.55
CA VAL A 78 -7.60 5.27 11.93
C VAL A 78 -8.91 5.74 12.57
N GLY A 79 -8.96 5.73 13.90
CA GLY A 79 -10.20 5.93 14.66
C GLY A 79 -10.91 7.26 14.40
N ALA A 80 -12.24 7.24 14.54
CA ALA A 80 -13.13 8.36 14.25
C ALA A 80 -12.83 9.67 15.02
N SER A 81 -12.15 9.58 16.16
CA SER A 81 -11.77 10.76 16.96
C SER A 81 -10.54 11.51 16.43
N LEU A 82 -9.80 10.93 15.48
CA LEU A 82 -8.55 11.48 14.96
C LEU A 82 -8.80 12.44 13.79
N THR A 83 -9.52 13.53 14.08
CA THR A 83 -9.99 14.51 13.10
C THR A 83 -9.00 15.65 12.86
N THR A 84 -8.01 15.82 13.73
CA THR A 84 -6.99 16.88 13.61
C THR A 84 -5.75 16.38 12.87
N ASP A 85 -5.06 17.29 12.18
CA ASP A 85 -3.82 17.03 11.45
C ASP A 85 -2.78 16.33 12.33
N GLU A 86 -2.53 16.88 13.51
CA GLU A 86 -1.55 16.35 14.47
C GLU A 86 -1.89 14.92 14.91
N SER A 87 -3.16 14.65 15.19
CA SER A 87 -3.61 13.32 15.63
C SER A 87 -3.50 12.28 14.53
N ALA A 88 -3.86 12.64 13.29
CA ALA A 88 -3.75 11.79 12.12
C ALA A 88 -2.29 11.52 11.73
N LEU A 89 -1.43 12.53 11.80
CA LEU A 89 0.01 12.39 11.57
C LEU A 89 0.69 11.53 12.64
N THR A 90 0.29 11.67 13.90
CA THR A 90 0.82 10.84 14.99
C THR A 90 0.42 9.38 14.77
N ALA A 91 -0.85 9.13 14.41
CA ALA A 91 -1.33 7.79 14.12
C ALA A 91 -0.65 7.17 12.89
N SER A 92 -0.42 7.94 11.82
CA SER A 92 0.25 7.41 10.62
C SER A 92 1.71 7.04 10.88
N ARG A 93 2.42 7.85 11.67
CA ARG A 93 3.79 7.55 12.11
C ARG A 93 3.85 6.32 13.00
N ALA A 94 2.88 6.13 13.89
CA ALA A 94 2.83 4.97 14.79
C ALA A 94 2.74 3.64 14.02
N VAL A 95 2.14 3.64 12.83
CA VAL A 95 2.05 2.45 11.96
C VAL A 95 3.07 2.47 10.80
N SER A 96 3.99 3.44 10.79
CA SER A 96 5.02 3.61 9.75
C SER A 96 4.46 3.61 8.33
N ALA A 97 3.31 4.25 8.12
CA ALA A 97 2.68 4.29 6.80
C ALA A 97 3.45 5.18 5.83
N ASP A 98 3.49 4.78 4.56
CA ASP A 98 4.14 5.54 3.48
C ASP A 98 3.35 6.81 3.14
N TRP A 99 2.02 6.74 3.25
CA TRP A 99 1.11 7.83 2.93
C TRP A 99 0.04 8.05 4.00
N LEU A 100 -0.35 9.30 4.18
CA LEU A 100 -1.52 9.70 4.95
C LEU A 100 -2.52 10.40 4.03
N VAL A 101 -3.74 9.88 3.98
CA VAL A 101 -4.88 10.53 3.34
C VAL A 101 -5.82 11.00 4.43
N ARG A 102 -6.16 12.28 4.36
CA ARG A 102 -7.16 12.93 5.20
C ARG A 102 -7.86 13.97 4.37
N GLY A 103 -9.02 14.40 4.84
CA GLY A 103 -9.74 15.45 4.16
C GLY A 103 -10.88 16.01 4.97
N THR A 104 -11.58 16.93 4.32
CA THR A 104 -12.77 17.57 4.83
C THR A 104 -13.86 17.51 3.77
N TYR A 105 -15.09 17.66 4.21
CA TYR A 105 -16.22 17.87 3.31
C TYR A 105 -17.11 18.99 3.84
N GLN A 106 -17.74 19.69 2.92
CA GLN A 106 -18.64 20.79 3.23
C GLN A 106 -19.80 20.84 2.25
N ARG A 107 -21.02 21.00 2.78
CA ARG A 107 -22.18 21.38 1.97
C ARG A 107 -22.12 22.86 1.61
N VAL A 108 -22.19 23.15 0.32
CA VAL A 108 -22.20 24.51 -0.25
C VAL A 108 -23.41 24.61 -1.17
N GLY A 109 -24.52 25.14 -0.63
CA GLY A 109 -25.83 25.07 -1.30
C GLY A 109 -26.24 23.61 -1.51
N ASP A 110 -26.55 23.24 -2.74
CA ASP A 110 -26.97 21.89 -3.12
C ASP A 110 -25.80 20.94 -3.47
N ALA A 111 -24.56 21.43 -3.38
CA ALA A 111 -23.36 20.66 -3.73
C ALA A 111 -22.56 20.27 -2.48
N ILE A 112 -21.76 19.19 -2.62
CA ILE A 112 -20.74 18.81 -1.65
C ILE A 112 -19.37 19.15 -2.23
N ARG A 113 -18.58 19.92 -1.48
CA ARG A 113 -17.15 20.13 -1.73
C ARG A 113 -16.35 19.19 -0.84
N ILE A 114 -15.36 18.52 -1.42
CA ILE A 114 -14.41 17.64 -0.72
C ILE A 114 -13.01 18.23 -0.92
N THR A 115 -12.16 18.17 0.11
CA THR A 115 -10.76 18.64 0.07
C THR A 115 -9.87 17.68 0.80
#